data_AF-A0A1S3DKX4-F1
#
_entry.id   AF-A0A1S3DKX4-F1
#
_cell.length_a   1.000
_cell.length_b   1.000
_cell.length_c   1.000
_cell.angle_alpha   90.00
_cell.angle_beta   90.00
_cell.angle_gamma   90.00
#
_symmetry.space_group_name_H-M   'P 1'
#
loop_
_entity.id
_entity.type
_entity.pdbx_description
1 polymer ?
#
loop_
_entity_poly.entity_id
_entity_poly.type
_entity_poly.pdbx_seq_one_letter_code
_entity_poly.pdbx_strand_id
1 'polypeptide(L)'
;MVDQRIKRICHKIHPHLNTIIGYADRISFNVLPPFLPMSDIYIIDIIIHPSFMGRTISKINLQQDNLYTAILIQLPEHFCSDGQLIGPQAMRLRHLKNKGFKVVTLEYKILNRLVTYPKELMGYISDQMEK
;
A
#
# COMPACT_ATOMS: atom_id res chain seq x y z
N MET A 1 9.26 -2.67 -13.61
CA MET A 1 8.75 -4.02 -13.31
C MET A 1 8.52 -4.15 -11.80
N VAL A 2 7.36 -4.66 -11.39
CA VAL A 2 7.03 -4.87 -9.97
C VAL A 2 7.78 -6.08 -9.40
N ASP A 3 8.39 -5.91 -8.22
CA ASP A 3 9.12 -6.97 -7.51
C ASP A 3 8.21 -8.18 -7.21
N GLN A 4 8.67 -9.38 -7.56
CA GLN A 4 7.90 -10.62 -7.39
C GLN A 4 7.64 -10.96 -5.91
N ARG A 5 8.51 -10.53 -4.99
CA ARG A 5 8.32 -10.69 -3.53
C ARG A 5 7.11 -9.90 -3.07
N ILE A 6 6.96 -8.66 -3.56
CA ILE A 6 5.80 -7.79 -3.27
C ILE A 6 4.52 -8.45 -3.81
N LYS A 7 4.52 -8.90 -5.07
CA LYS A 7 3.35 -9.62 -5.63
C LYS A 7 2.93 -10.82 -4.79
N ARG A 8 3.90 -11.66 -4.38
CA ARG A 8 3.64 -12.86 -3.57
C ARG A 8 3.06 -12.52 -2.21
N ILE A 9 3.64 -11.53 -1.51
CA ILE A 9 3.15 -11.16 -0.19
C ILE A 9 1.77 -10.48 -0.28
N CYS A 10 1.54 -9.63 -1.28
CA CYS A 10 0.22 -9.05 -1.57
C CYS A 10 -0.85 -10.12 -1.70
N HIS A 11 -0.58 -11.18 -2.46
CA HIS A 11 -1.51 -12.30 -2.61
C HIS A 11 -1.79 -13.02 -1.29
N LYS A 12 -0.75 -13.25 -0.47
CA LYS A 12 -0.88 -13.88 0.85
C LYS A 12 -1.69 -13.05 1.84
N ILE A 13 -1.51 -11.72 1.83
CA ILE A 13 -2.21 -10.82 2.76
C ILE A 13 -3.60 -10.40 2.25
N HIS A 14 -3.92 -10.63 0.98
CA HIS A 14 -5.20 -10.24 0.39
C HIS A 14 -6.43 -10.74 1.16
N PRO A 15 -6.52 -12.01 1.58
CA PRO A 15 -7.67 -12.49 2.37
C PRO A 15 -7.81 -11.72 3.69
N HIS A 16 -6.70 -11.46 4.38
CA HIS A 16 -6.69 -10.74 5.65
C HIS A 16 -7.09 -9.28 5.48
N LEU A 17 -6.61 -8.62 4.42
CA LEU A 17 -7.04 -7.26 4.07
C LEU A 17 -8.54 -7.18 3.77
N ASN A 18 -9.08 -8.16 3.05
CA ASN A 18 -10.52 -8.22 2.80
C ASN A 18 -11.31 -8.35 4.11
N THR A 19 -10.83 -9.13 5.07
CA THR A 19 -11.44 -9.25 6.40
C THR A 19 -11.39 -7.94 7.18
N ILE A 20 -10.27 -7.22 7.15
CA ILE A 20 -10.11 -5.93 7.86
C ILE A 20 -11.01 -4.85 7.24
N ILE A 21 -11.04 -4.77 5.91
CA ILE A 21 -11.78 -3.72 5.18
C ILE A 21 -13.29 -4.03 5.12
N GLY A 22 -13.67 -5.30 5.27
CA GLY A 22 -15.06 -5.76 5.25
C GLY A 22 -15.69 -5.89 3.86
N TYR A 23 -14.97 -5.54 2.78
CA TYR A 23 -15.49 -5.58 1.40
C TYR A 23 -14.40 -5.95 0.38
N ALA A 24 -14.60 -7.03 -0.38
CA ALA A 24 -13.62 -7.56 -1.34
C ALA A 24 -13.40 -6.68 -2.58
N ASP A 25 -14.39 -5.87 -2.96
CA ASP A 25 -14.36 -5.03 -4.17
C ASP A 25 -13.73 -3.65 -3.97
N ARG A 26 -13.00 -3.45 -2.87
CA ARG A 26 -12.33 -2.18 -2.55
C ARG A 26 -10.83 -2.22 -2.64
N ILE A 27 -10.23 -3.35 -3.02
CA ILE A 27 -8.77 -3.51 -3.08
C ILE A 27 -8.32 -3.60 -4.54
N SER A 28 -7.26 -2.91 -4.88
CA SER A 28 -6.55 -3.05 -6.16
C SER A 28 -5.05 -3.19 -5.90
N PHE A 29 -4.38 -4.02 -6.70
CA PHE A 29 -2.97 -4.35 -6.51
C PHE A 29 -2.12 -3.80 -7.64
N ASN A 30 -0.90 -3.38 -7.32
CA ASN A 30 0.12 -2.97 -8.30
C ASN A 30 -0.39 -1.92 -9.29
N VAL A 31 -1.01 -0.88 -8.76
CA VAL A 31 -1.69 0.15 -9.55
C VAL A 31 -0.75 1.31 -9.83
N LEU A 32 -0.61 1.70 -11.09
CA LEU A 32 -0.05 3.00 -11.44
C LEU A 32 -1.20 4.01 -11.59
N PRO A 33 -1.32 5.02 -10.72
CA PRO A 33 -2.34 6.05 -10.86
C PRO A 33 -2.14 6.85 -12.16
N PRO A 34 -3.20 7.17 -12.91
CA PRO A 34 -3.10 7.74 -14.26
C PRO A 34 -2.50 9.16 -14.31
N PHE A 35 -2.48 9.87 -13.19
CA PHE A 35 -1.94 11.23 -13.05
C PHE A 35 -0.50 11.27 -12.51
N LEU A 36 0.11 10.11 -12.26
CA LEU A 36 1.52 10.01 -11.89
C LEU A 36 2.37 9.68 -13.12
N PRO A 37 3.65 10.09 -13.14
CA PRO A 37 4.57 9.72 -14.21
C PRO A 37 4.61 8.20 -14.40
N MET A 38 4.72 7.75 -15.65
CA MET A 38 4.89 6.33 -16.00
C MET A 38 6.30 5.84 -15.61
N SER A 39 6.53 5.74 -14.31
CA SER A 39 7.76 5.22 -13.73
C SER A 39 7.41 4.18 -12.67
N ASP A 40 8.23 3.13 -12.60
CA ASP A 40 8.05 2.03 -11.65
C ASP A 40 8.01 2.49 -10.19
N ILE A 41 8.66 3.62 -9.89
CA ILE A 41 8.67 4.22 -8.55
C ILE A 41 7.26 4.67 -8.10
N TYR A 42 6.31 4.87 -9.02
CA TYR A 42 4.95 5.30 -8.71
C TYR A 42 3.92 4.19 -8.74
N ILE A 43 4.32 2.96 -9.05
CA ILE A 43 3.41 1.82 -8.90
C ILE A 43 3.10 1.70 -7.42
N ILE A 44 1.83 1.73 -7.03
CA ILE A 44 1.37 1.53 -5.65
C ILE A 44 1.09 0.06 -5.45
N ASP A 45 1.62 -0.53 -4.38
CA ASP A 45 1.52 -1.98 -4.17
C ASP A 45 0.07 -2.41 -3.92
N ILE A 46 -0.65 -1.64 -3.10
CA ILE A 46 -2.08 -1.84 -2.84
C ILE A 46 -2.79 -0.49 -2.71
N ILE A 47 -3.95 -0.35 -3.36
CA ILE A 47 -4.88 0.76 -3.16
C ILE A 47 -6.16 0.22 -2.51
N ILE A 48 -6.60 0.88 -1.44
CA ILE A 48 -7.94 0.71 -0.88
C ILE A 48 -8.79 1.88 -1.36
N HIS A 49 -9.85 1.55 -2.08
CA HIS A 49 -10.86 2.48 -2.57
C HIS A 49 -11.83 2.88 -1.46
N PRO A 50 -12.40 4.09 -1.48
CA PRO A 50 -13.47 4.48 -0.56
C PRO A 50 -14.73 3.61 -0.73
N SER A 51 -15.52 3.46 0.33
CA SER A 51 -16.67 2.52 0.40
C SER A 51 -17.73 2.79 -0.65
N PHE A 52 -17.88 4.05 -1.04
CA PHE A 52 -18.90 4.51 -1.99
C PHE A 52 -18.47 4.46 -3.46
N MET A 53 -17.22 4.10 -3.80
CA MET A 53 -16.65 4.35 -5.14
C MET A 53 -16.22 3.11 -5.94
N GLY A 54 -16.42 1.90 -5.43
CA GLY A 54 -16.03 0.64 -6.12
C GLY A 54 -14.55 0.62 -6.52
N ARG A 55 -14.16 -0.20 -7.52
CA ARG A 55 -12.76 -0.29 -8.01
C ARG A 55 -12.35 0.80 -9.01
N THR A 56 -13.10 1.88 -9.14
CA THR A 56 -12.92 2.83 -10.25
C THR A 56 -11.74 3.78 -9.99
N ILE A 57 -10.58 3.46 -10.56
CA ILE A 57 -9.35 4.28 -10.49
C ILE A 57 -9.44 5.51 -11.43
N SER A 58 -10.27 5.46 -12.47
CA SER A 58 -10.42 6.56 -13.44
C SER A 58 -11.10 7.81 -12.88
N LYS A 59 -11.65 7.74 -11.66
CA LYS A 59 -12.31 8.84 -10.96
C LYS A 59 -11.61 9.23 -9.65
N ILE A 60 -10.30 8.99 -9.53
CA ILE A 60 -9.54 9.50 -8.38
C ILE A 60 -9.62 11.04 -8.41
N ASN A 61 -10.51 11.60 -7.61
CA ASN A 61 -10.61 13.03 -7.39
C ASN A 61 -9.64 13.40 -6.26
N LEU A 62 -8.43 13.82 -6.65
CA LEU A 62 -7.35 14.19 -5.72
C LEU A 62 -7.60 15.53 -5.00
N GLN A 63 -8.72 16.20 -5.23
CA GLN A 63 -9.07 17.44 -4.52
C GLN A 63 -9.66 17.19 -3.14
N GLN A 64 -10.05 15.95 -2.82
CA GLN A 64 -10.45 15.57 -1.48
C GLN A 64 -9.35 14.71 -0.84
N ASP A 65 -8.77 15.23 0.23
CA ASP A 65 -7.71 14.57 0.97
C ASP A 65 -8.20 13.26 1.60
N ASN A 66 -7.30 12.26 1.63
CA ASN A 66 -7.42 10.99 2.34
C ASN A 66 -8.56 10.04 1.92
N LEU A 67 -9.18 10.25 0.75
CA LEU A 67 -10.22 9.34 0.24
C LEU A 67 -9.69 7.94 -0.11
N TYR A 68 -8.46 7.87 -0.62
CA TYR A 68 -7.81 6.64 -1.04
C TYR A 68 -6.68 6.31 -0.10
N THR A 69 -6.61 5.05 0.35
CA THR A 69 -5.45 4.57 1.12
C THR A 69 -4.49 3.84 0.20
N ALA A 70 -3.27 4.34 0.08
CA ALA A 70 -2.16 3.70 -0.62
C ALA A 70 -1.31 2.94 0.40
N ILE A 71 -1.16 1.63 0.23
CA ILE A 71 -0.25 0.82 1.02
C ILE A 71 1.02 0.57 0.20
N LEU A 72 2.17 0.89 0.79
CA LEU A 72 3.49 0.62 0.23
C LEU A 72 4.19 -0.45 1.07
N ILE A 73 4.65 -1.51 0.43
CA ILE A 73 5.39 -2.59 1.08
C ILE A 73 6.88 -2.29 0.94
N GLN A 74 7.52 -2.06 2.09
CA GLN A 74 8.93 -1.71 2.16
C GLN A 74 9.78 -2.96 2.27
N LEU A 75 10.62 -3.17 1.28
CA LEU A 75 11.62 -4.23 1.27
C LEU A 75 12.86 -3.80 2.07
N PRO A 76 13.71 -4.74 2.50
CA PRO A 76 14.92 -4.40 3.24
C PRO A 76 15.84 -3.43 2.47
N GLU A 77 15.86 -3.54 1.14
CA GLU A 77 16.69 -2.71 0.27
C GLU A 77 16.17 -1.27 0.11
N HIS A 78 14.97 -0.99 0.65
CA HIS A 78 14.39 0.36 0.64
C HIS A 78 14.92 1.24 1.78
N PHE A 79 15.71 0.68 2.69
CA PHE A 79 16.24 1.37 3.85
C PHE A 79 17.75 1.55 3.78
N CYS A 80 18.22 2.69 4.25
CA CYS A 80 19.60 2.96 4.60
C CYS A 80 20.00 2.16 5.87
N SER A 81 21.29 2.12 6.17
CA SER A 81 21.83 1.41 7.35
C SER A 81 21.32 1.97 8.68
N ASP A 82 20.89 3.23 8.71
CA ASP A 82 20.28 3.91 9.86
C ASP A 82 18.76 3.68 9.98
N GLY A 83 18.17 2.87 9.09
CA GLY A 83 16.75 2.56 9.08
C GLY A 83 15.87 3.61 8.41
N GLN A 84 16.45 4.66 7.80
CA GLN A 84 15.68 5.64 7.03
C GLN A 84 15.40 5.13 5.62
N LEU A 85 14.30 5.59 4.99
CA LEU A 85 14.03 5.25 3.59
C LEU A 85 15.08 5.91 2.66
N ILE A 86 15.52 5.16 1.65
CA ILE A 86 16.36 5.73 0.59
C ILE A 86 15.60 6.85 -0.15
N GLY A 87 16.34 7.81 -0.72
CA GLY A 87 15.79 9.00 -1.38
C GLY A 87 14.58 8.72 -2.30
N PRO A 88 14.65 7.76 -3.23
CA PRO A 88 13.51 7.40 -4.09
C PRO A 88 12.25 6.95 -3.34
N GLN A 89 12.40 6.18 -2.26
CA GLN A 89 11.27 5.65 -1.48
C GLN A 89 10.67 6.72 -0.57
N ALA A 90 11.51 7.54 0.06
CA ALA A 90 11.07 8.71 0.82
C ALA A 90 10.32 9.72 -0.08
N MET A 91 10.85 9.97 -1.28
CA MET A 91 10.21 10.81 -2.29
C MET A 91 8.86 10.26 -2.74
N ARG A 92 8.78 8.95 -3.07
CA ARG A 92 7.53 8.26 -3.44
C ARG A 92 6.45 8.46 -2.38
N LEU A 93 6.79 8.22 -1.12
CA LEU A 93 5.88 8.40 0.01
C LEU A 93 5.38 9.85 0.11
N ARG A 94 6.30 10.82 0.01
CA ARG A 94 5.95 12.25 0.04
C ARG A 94 5.04 12.64 -1.12
N HIS A 95 5.32 12.19 -2.33
CA HIS A 95 4.51 12.51 -3.51
C HIS A 95 3.09 11.98 -3.40
N LEU A 96 2.92 10.75 -2.90
CA LEU A 96 1.59 10.18 -2.69
C LEU A 96 0.80 10.94 -1.62
N LYS A 97 1.42 11.30 -0.49
CA LYS A 97 0.80 12.15 0.53
C LYS A 97 0.38 13.50 -0.02
N ASN A 98 1.27 14.17 -0.77
CA ASN A 98 0.98 15.46 -1.41
C ASN A 98 -0.12 15.39 -2.48
N LYS A 99 -0.45 14.19 -2.96
CA LYS A 99 -1.55 13.94 -3.89
C LYS A 99 -2.84 13.53 -3.16
N GLY A 100 -2.90 13.66 -1.84
CA GLY A 100 -4.12 13.38 -1.06
C GLY A 100 -4.35 11.90 -0.74
N PHE A 101 -3.36 11.03 -0.92
CA PHE A 101 -3.48 9.65 -0.43
C PHE A 101 -3.20 9.58 1.07
N LYS A 102 -4.00 8.79 1.79
CA LYS A 102 -3.56 8.24 3.07
C LYS A 102 -2.49 7.18 2.77
N VAL A 103 -1.25 7.41 3.14
CA VAL A 103 -0.14 6.48 2.84
C VAL A 103 0.19 5.64 4.06
N VAL A 104 -0.01 4.33 3.93
CA VAL A 104 0.34 3.31 4.93
C VAL A 104 1.58 2.57 4.45
N THR A 105 2.56 2.36 5.34
CA THR A 105 3.75 1.58 5.03
C THR A 105 3.75 0.28 5.81
N LEU A 106 3.97 -0.84 5.12
CA LEU A 106 4.14 -2.15 5.75
C LEU A 106 5.53 -2.68 5.48
N GLU A 107 6.17 -3.26 6.49
CA GLU A 107 7.50 -3.85 6.31
C GLU A 107 7.41 -5.29 5.83
N TYR A 108 8.06 -5.59 4.71
CA TYR A 108 8.07 -6.93 4.13
C TYR A 108 8.56 -8.01 5.11
N LYS A 109 9.61 -7.71 5.90
CA LYS A 109 10.16 -8.65 6.88
C LYS A 109 9.11 -9.04 7.94
N ILE A 110 8.35 -8.06 8.43
CA ILE A 110 7.30 -8.27 9.42
C ILE A 110 6.16 -9.06 8.80
N LEU A 111 5.66 -8.64 7.64
CA LEU A 111 4.60 -9.35 6.93
C LEU A 111 4.98 -10.81 6.69
N ASN A 112 6.17 -11.07 6.13
CA ASN A 112 6.60 -12.43 5.81
C ASN A 112 6.74 -13.32 7.05
N ARG A 113 7.11 -12.75 8.21
CA ARG A 113 7.13 -13.46 9.50
C ARG A 113 5.73 -13.77 10.01
N LEU A 114 4.79 -12.83 9.86
CA LEU A 114 3.44 -12.93 10.42
C LEU A 114 2.44 -13.67 9.52
N VAL A 115 2.76 -13.98 8.27
CA VAL A 115 1.86 -14.68 7.33
C VAL A 115 1.28 -15.99 7.89
N THR A 116 2.04 -16.71 8.73
CA THR A 116 1.59 -17.96 9.36
C THR A 116 0.74 -17.74 10.60
N TYR A 117 0.60 -16.50 11.06
CA TYR A 117 -0.09 -16.10 12.29
C TYR A 117 -1.21 -15.08 11.96
N PRO A 118 -2.39 -15.52 11.48
CA PRO A 118 -3.44 -14.65 10.97
C PRO A 118 -3.86 -13.52 11.92
N LYS A 119 -3.99 -13.81 13.23
CA LYS A 119 -4.41 -12.82 14.22
C LYS A 119 -3.37 -11.71 14.40
N GLU A 120 -2.10 -12.08 14.50
CA GLU A 120 -1.00 -11.13 14.65
C GLU A 120 -0.78 -10.32 13.38
N LEU A 121 -0.90 -10.95 12.21
CA LEU A 121 -0.84 -10.27 10.93
C LEU A 121 -1.94 -9.22 10.81
N MET A 122 -3.17 -9.58 11.16
CA MET A 122 -4.30 -8.65 11.12
C MET A 122 -4.11 -7.50 12.10
N GLY A 123 -3.65 -7.78 13.33
CA GLY A 123 -3.32 -6.74 14.32
C GLY A 123 -2.27 -5.77 13.78
N TYR A 124 -1.16 -6.29 13.24
CA TYR A 124 -0.12 -5.46 12.65
C TYR A 124 -0.64 -4.58 11.50
N ILE A 125 -1.44 -5.13 10.58
CA ILE A 125 -1.99 -4.35 9.46
C ILE A 125 -2.93 -3.26 9.98
N SER A 126 -3.84 -3.58 10.90
CA SER A 126 -4.76 -2.60 11.49
C SER A 126 -4.00 -1.48 12.21
N ASP A 127 -3.00 -1.80 13.02
CA ASP A 127 -2.17 -0.82 13.73
C ASP A 127 -1.46 0.15 12.76
N GLN A 128 -1.00 -0.34 11.60
CA GLN A 128 -0.39 0.52 10.58
C GLN A 128 -1.43 1.35 9.83
N MET A 129 -2.65 0.85 9.70
CA MET A 129 -3.75 1.58 9.06
C MET A 129 -4.30 2.70 9.94
N GLU A 130 -4.11 2.67 11.26
CA GLU A 130 -4.57 3.72 12.18
C GLU A 130 -3.60 4.91 12.30
N LYS A 131 -2.33 4.71 11.95
CA LYS A 131 -1.32 5.78 11.84
C LYS A 131 -1.60 6.75 10.69
#